data_AF-A0A8S4R8M1-F1
#
_entry.id   AF-A0A8S4R8M1-F1
#
_cell.length_a   1.000
_cell.length_b   1.000
_cell.length_c   1.000
_cell.angle_alpha   90.00
_cell.angle_beta   90.00
_cell.angle_gamma   90.00
#
_symmetry.space_group_name_H-M   'P 1'
#
loop_
_entity.id
_entity.type
_entity.pdbx_description
1 polymer ?
#
loop_
_entity_poly.entity_id
_entity_poly.type
_entity_poly.pdbx_seq_one_letter_code
_entity_poly.pdbx_strand_id
1 'polypeptide(L)'
;MRDVGSSYLRASVLHLLTYHCNSLRKYRVIMARYKEVKTLECLALTKLGYWIAKQAEKLMLPTSILAQQHPNQAQITLNQNIENIRCYLDFHVPWMLHDQLVSEAIKALSDLMEKTKHSLGFRGSMGKFVSQMNVVVKMTEVLFTKNFTYVSIDSIPKMMRTVFYSKLHMLTGLVYLNLGSLSGGWKTADMEESIIMALKQLHCLEYLIINYDCTDNILRTNPTGRRFAMDRVRNRF
;
A
#
# COMPACT_ATOMS: atom_id res chain seq x y z
N MET A 1 59.40 -52.61 33.24
CA MET A 1 59.62 -51.24 32.72
C MET A 1 58.36 -50.83 31.96
N ARG A 2 57.61 -49.84 32.50
CA ARG A 2 56.49 -49.02 31.92
C ARG A 2 55.25 -49.78 31.41
N ASP A 3 53.98 -49.48 31.68
CA ASP A 3 53.20 -48.49 32.47
C ASP A 3 51.83 -49.19 32.72
N VAL A 4 51.37 -49.50 33.93
CA VAL A 4 50.61 -48.68 34.91
C VAL A 4 49.51 -47.78 34.33
N GLY A 5 48.26 -48.21 34.53
CA GLY A 5 47.17 -47.35 35.02
C GLY A 5 46.47 -46.42 34.03
N SER A 6 45.41 -46.88 33.36
CA SER A 6 44.34 -45.98 32.85
C SER A 6 43.12 -46.76 32.34
N SER A 7 42.37 -47.45 33.21
CA SER A 7 41.17 -48.16 32.72
C SER A 7 39.99 -48.23 33.71
N TYR A 8 40.23 -48.09 35.02
CA TYR A 8 39.18 -48.30 36.02
C TYR A 8 38.58 -47.02 36.64
N LEU A 9 39.03 -45.83 36.23
CA LEU A 9 38.49 -44.54 36.67
C LEU A 9 37.67 -43.79 35.60
N ARG A 10 37.44 -44.40 34.43
CA ARG A 10 36.60 -43.80 33.37
C ARG A 10 35.13 -44.26 33.37
N ALA A 11 34.77 -45.31 34.11
CA ALA A 11 33.40 -45.85 34.11
C ALA A 11 32.46 -45.14 35.11
N SER A 12 32.99 -44.55 36.20
CA SER A 12 32.15 -43.95 37.25
C SER A 12 31.81 -42.48 37.04
N VAL A 13 32.53 -41.77 36.16
CA VAL A 13 32.23 -40.35 35.82
C VAL A 13 31.20 -40.25 34.70
N LEU A 14 31.12 -41.25 33.80
CA LEU A 14 30.13 -41.25 32.72
C LEU A 14 28.69 -41.52 33.20
N HIS A 15 28.51 -42.20 34.34
CA HIS A 15 27.19 -42.50 34.90
C HIS A 15 26.57 -41.33 35.69
N LEU A 16 27.40 -40.42 36.21
CA LEU A 16 26.94 -39.21 36.92
C LEU A 16 26.64 -38.04 35.97
N LEU A 17 27.27 -37.99 34.80
CA LEU A 17 26.96 -36.98 33.77
C LEU A 17 25.73 -37.31 32.92
N THR A 18 25.33 -38.58 32.83
CA THR A 18 24.09 -38.99 32.14
C THR A 18 22.84 -38.80 33.00
N TYR A 19 22.95 -38.87 34.34
CA TYR A 19 21.80 -38.63 35.22
C TYR A 19 21.45 -37.14 35.38
N HIS A 20 22.42 -36.23 35.26
CA HIS A 20 22.12 -34.80 35.32
C HIS A 20 21.64 -34.21 33.98
N CYS A 21 21.91 -34.88 32.85
CA CYS A 21 21.45 -34.43 31.53
C CYS A 21 19.99 -34.86 31.20
N ASN A 22 19.44 -35.84 31.94
CA ASN A 22 18.05 -36.28 31.76
C ASN A 22 17.04 -35.57 32.69
N SER A 23 17.49 -34.83 33.71
CA SER A 23 16.60 -34.04 34.57
C SER A 23 16.27 -32.64 34.04
N LEU A 24 16.80 -32.26 32.87
CA LEU A 24 16.45 -31.02 32.16
C LEU A 24 15.51 -31.25 30.97
N ARG A 25 15.10 -32.50 30.70
CA ARG A 25 14.07 -32.83 29.70
C ARG A 25 12.63 -32.60 30.16
N LYS A 26 12.42 -32.04 31.36
CA LYS A 26 11.08 -31.71 31.89
C LYS A 26 10.72 -30.22 31.83
N TYR A 27 11.65 -29.38 31.40
CA TYR A 27 11.37 -28.02 30.97
C TYR A 27 11.64 -27.94 29.48
N ARG A 28 10.61 -28.26 28.69
CA ARG A 28 10.51 -27.76 27.33
C ARG A 28 10.47 -26.24 27.48
N VAL A 29 11.63 -25.59 27.48
CA VAL A 29 11.70 -24.16 27.25
C VAL A 29 11.13 -24.00 25.85
N ILE A 30 9.84 -23.69 25.80
CA ILE A 30 9.21 -23.13 24.63
C ILE A 30 9.97 -21.82 24.49
N MET A 31 11.06 -21.81 23.72
CA MET A 31 11.60 -20.57 23.22
C MET A 31 10.44 -19.99 22.41
N ALA A 32 9.71 -19.07 23.04
CA ALA A 32 8.72 -18.26 22.36
C ALA A 32 9.44 -17.76 21.12
N ARG A 33 8.95 -18.14 19.93
CA ARG A 33 9.54 -17.72 18.66
C ARG A 33 9.74 -16.21 18.79
N TYR A 34 10.99 -15.77 18.90
CA TYR A 34 11.30 -14.36 18.99
C TYR A 34 10.68 -13.74 17.75
N LYS A 35 9.70 -12.85 17.95
CA LYS A 35 9.00 -12.19 16.86
C LYS A 35 10.05 -11.53 16.00
N GLU A 36 10.20 -12.01 14.76
CA GLU A 36 11.20 -11.50 13.83
C GLU A 36 11.07 -9.97 13.78
N VAL A 37 12.15 -9.29 14.15
CA VAL A 37 12.14 -7.84 14.25
C VAL A 37 12.09 -7.30 12.84
N LYS A 38 11.13 -6.43 12.57
CA LYS A 38 11.02 -5.76 11.26
C LYS A 38 12.36 -5.11 10.89
N THR A 39 12.73 -5.21 9.62
CA THR A 39 13.92 -4.53 9.09
C THR A 39 13.83 -3.03 9.31
N LEU A 40 14.98 -2.35 9.40
CA LEU A 40 15.04 -0.89 9.54
C LEU A 40 14.34 -0.20 8.35
N GLU A 41 14.48 -0.76 7.15
CA GLU A 41 13.77 -0.34 5.94
C GLU A 41 12.26 -0.36 6.15
N CYS A 42 11.69 -1.50 6.58
CA CYS A 42 10.26 -1.62 6.83
C CYS A 42 9.78 -0.61 7.89
N LEU A 43 10.55 -0.42 8.97
CA LEU A 43 10.22 0.56 9.99
C LEU A 43 10.25 2.00 9.46
N ALA A 44 11.24 2.35 8.65
CA ALA A 44 11.37 3.67 8.04
C ALA A 44 10.21 3.95 7.08
N LEU A 45 9.85 2.99 6.22
CA LEU A 45 8.74 3.12 5.28
C LEU A 45 7.39 3.22 6.00
N THR A 46 7.15 2.40 7.04
CA THR A 46 5.97 2.54 7.91
C THR A 46 5.89 3.95 8.51
N LYS A 47 7.01 4.48 9.03
CA LYS A 47 7.03 5.84 9.61
C LYS A 47 6.81 6.93 8.55
N LEU A 48 7.31 6.74 7.34
CA LEU A 48 7.08 7.66 6.23
C LEU A 48 5.61 7.65 5.78
N GLY A 49 4.98 6.47 5.70
CA GLY A 49 3.54 6.34 5.47
C GLY A 49 2.71 7.08 6.54
N TYR A 50 3.05 6.93 7.82
CA TYR A 50 2.42 7.69 8.90
C TYR A 50 2.68 9.20 8.81
N TRP A 51 3.85 9.61 8.33
CA TRP A 51 4.14 11.03 8.12
C TRP A 51 3.23 11.61 7.03
N ILE A 52 2.99 10.89 5.92
CA ILE A 52 2.03 11.31 4.87
C ILE A 52 0.63 11.49 5.47
N ALA A 53 0.15 10.53 6.25
CA ALA A 53 -1.14 10.62 6.93
C ALA A 53 -1.19 11.82 7.89
N LYS A 54 -0.11 12.09 8.64
CA LYS A 54 -0.02 13.26 9.53
C LYS A 54 -0.06 14.57 8.75
N GLN A 55 0.49 14.63 7.54
CA GLN A 55 0.33 15.82 6.69
C GLN A 55 -1.13 16.00 6.26
N ALA A 56 -1.84 14.92 5.92
CA ALA A 56 -3.27 15.00 5.60
C ALA A 56 -4.07 15.56 6.78
N GLU A 57 -3.83 15.03 7.98
CA GLU A 57 -4.47 15.47 9.23
C GLU A 57 -4.24 16.96 9.49
N LYS A 58 -3.01 17.47 9.29
CA LYS A 58 -2.70 18.89 9.42
C LYS A 58 -3.45 19.77 8.43
N LEU A 59 -3.69 19.28 7.20
CA LEU A 59 -4.36 20.02 6.14
C LEU A 59 -5.89 19.99 6.28
N MET A 60 -6.47 19.00 6.96
CA MET A 60 -7.92 18.84 7.12
C MET A 60 -8.64 20.10 7.60
N LEU A 61 -8.18 20.69 8.72
CA LEU A 61 -8.87 21.83 9.32
C LEU A 61 -8.68 23.12 8.50
N PRO A 62 -7.44 23.53 8.13
CA PRO A 62 -7.24 24.72 7.31
C PRO A 62 -7.98 24.65 5.97
N THR A 63 -7.91 23.51 5.27
CA THR A 63 -8.59 23.32 3.99
C THR A 63 -10.10 23.33 4.17
N SER A 64 -10.64 22.77 5.25
CA SER A 64 -12.09 22.80 5.50
C SER A 64 -12.62 24.20 5.78
N ILE A 65 -11.86 25.05 6.48
CA ILE A 65 -12.23 26.46 6.72
C ILE A 65 -12.17 27.23 5.40
N LEU A 66 -11.07 27.09 4.65
CA LEU A 66 -10.88 27.78 3.38
C LEU A 66 -11.93 27.35 2.35
N ALA A 67 -12.32 26.08 2.32
CA ALA A 67 -13.32 25.56 1.39
C ALA A 67 -14.72 26.14 1.60
N GLN A 68 -15.05 26.58 2.83
CA GLN A 68 -16.34 27.22 3.12
C GLN A 68 -16.43 28.65 2.55
N GLN A 69 -15.31 29.34 2.44
CA GLN A 69 -15.23 30.74 1.97
C GLN A 69 -14.87 30.82 0.49
N HIS A 70 -13.86 30.04 0.09
CA HIS A 70 -13.22 30.08 -1.22
C HIS A 70 -12.89 28.65 -1.72
N PRO A 71 -13.88 27.89 -2.23
CA PRO A 71 -13.70 26.48 -2.59
C PRO A 71 -12.61 26.25 -3.64
N ASN A 72 -12.53 27.11 -4.66
CA ASN A 72 -11.50 27.02 -5.71
C ASN A 72 -10.09 27.22 -5.14
N GLN A 73 -9.92 28.20 -4.25
CA GLN A 73 -8.64 28.47 -3.62
C GLN A 73 -8.21 27.33 -2.70
N ALA A 74 -9.15 26.74 -1.95
CA ALA A 74 -8.88 25.57 -1.12
C ALA A 74 -8.35 24.39 -1.94
N GLN A 75 -8.91 24.15 -3.13
CA GLN A 75 -8.46 23.10 -4.03
C GLN A 75 -7.07 23.40 -4.60
N ILE A 76 -6.79 24.64 -5.02
CA ILE A 76 -5.47 25.05 -5.51
C ILE A 76 -4.41 24.85 -4.43
N THR A 77 -4.67 25.34 -3.21
CA THR A 77 -3.74 25.20 -2.08
C THR A 77 -3.52 23.73 -1.72
N LEU A 78 -4.57 22.90 -1.71
CA LEU A 78 -4.43 21.47 -1.44
C LEU A 78 -3.58 20.77 -2.51
N ASN A 79 -3.82 21.06 -3.79
CA ASN A 79 -3.04 20.48 -4.89
C ASN A 79 -1.56 20.90 -4.83
N GLN A 80 -1.26 22.16 -4.48
CA GLN A 80 0.11 22.62 -4.28
C GLN A 80 0.82 21.88 -3.14
N ASN A 81 0.12 21.65 -2.02
CA ASN A 81 0.68 20.87 -0.92
C ASN A 81 0.95 19.42 -1.31
N ILE A 82 0.03 18.80 -2.06
CA ILE A 82 0.20 17.44 -2.59
C ILE A 82 1.42 17.37 -3.52
N GLU A 83 1.59 18.33 -4.42
CA GLU A 83 2.74 18.38 -5.33
C GLU A 83 4.05 18.51 -4.56
N ASN A 84 4.11 19.41 -3.58
CA ASN A 84 5.31 19.62 -2.77
C ASN A 84 5.72 18.33 -2.02
N ILE A 85 4.74 17.61 -1.46
CA ILE A 85 5.00 16.34 -0.78
C ILE A 85 5.42 15.27 -1.79
N ARG A 86 4.79 15.20 -2.96
CA ARG A 86 5.16 14.25 -4.01
C ARG A 86 6.59 14.46 -4.47
N CYS A 87 6.98 15.70 -4.78
CA CYS A 87 8.36 16.06 -5.12
C CYS A 87 9.32 15.66 -4.01
N TYR A 88 8.98 15.94 -2.75
CA TYR A 88 9.79 15.54 -1.61
C TYR A 88 10.05 14.03 -1.57
N LEU A 89 9.02 13.21 -1.81
CA LEU A 89 9.16 11.76 -1.86
C LEU A 89 10.00 11.30 -3.05
N ASP A 90 9.81 11.88 -4.24
CA ASP A 90 10.57 11.50 -5.45
C ASP A 90 12.08 11.77 -5.30
N PHE A 91 12.48 12.81 -4.54
CA PHE A 91 13.90 13.11 -4.29
C PHE A 91 14.53 12.29 -3.15
N HIS A 92 13.77 11.92 -2.13
CA HIS A 92 14.33 11.34 -0.90
C HIS A 92 14.08 9.84 -0.74
N VAL A 93 13.17 9.26 -1.52
CA VAL A 93 12.85 7.83 -1.47
C VAL A 93 13.53 7.14 -2.65
N PRO A 94 14.39 6.14 -2.41
CA PRO A 94 14.95 5.33 -3.49
C PRO A 94 13.85 4.68 -4.33
N TRP A 95 13.99 4.72 -5.65
CA TRP A 95 12.98 4.27 -6.61
C TRP A 95 12.44 2.85 -6.32
N MET A 96 13.32 1.92 -5.91
CA MET A 96 12.99 0.53 -5.58
C MET A 96 12.10 0.34 -4.34
N LEU A 97 11.95 1.37 -3.51
CA LEU A 97 11.16 1.32 -2.28
C LEU A 97 9.76 1.94 -2.45
N HIS A 98 9.44 2.51 -3.62
CA HIS A 98 8.16 3.20 -3.82
C HIS A 98 6.96 2.26 -3.68
N ASP A 99 6.99 1.06 -4.26
CA ASP A 99 5.85 0.13 -4.15
C ASP A 99 5.56 -0.24 -2.67
N GLN A 100 6.62 -0.48 -1.89
CA GLN A 100 6.49 -0.75 -0.45
C GLN A 100 5.97 0.48 0.32
N LEU A 101 6.50 1.67 0.01
CA LEU A 101 6.04 2.93 0.60
C LEU A 101 4.56 3.16 0.33
N VAL A 102 4.11 2.92 -0.91
CA VAL A 102 2.71 3.09 -1.30
C VAL A 102 1.81 2.17 -0.48
N SER A 103 2.19 0.91 -0.29
CA SER A 103 1.45 -0.03 0.56
C SER A 103 1.29 0.48 2.00
N GLU A 104 2.40 0.92 2.61
CA GLU A 104 2.40 1.45 3.98
C GLU A 104 1.63 2.79 4.07
N ALA A 105 1.70 3.64 3.04
CA ALA A 105 0.99 4.92 3.00
C ALA A 105 -0.52 4.74 2.81
N ILE A 106 -0.97 3.83 1.93
CA ILE A 106 -2.39 3.49 1.77
C ILE A 106 -2.94 2.98 3.09
N LYS A 107 -2.20 2.12 3.80
CA LYS A 107 -2.60 1.64 5.12
C LYS A 107 -2.71 2.78 6.13
N ALA A 108 -1.70 3.65 6.23
CA ALA A 108 -1.72 4.78 7.15
C ALA A 108 -2.84 5.78 6.85
N LEU A 109 -3.13 6.06 5.58
CA LEU A 109 -4.25 6.90 5.17
C LEU A 109 -5.60 6.22 5.47
N SER A 110 -5.70 4.91 5.30
CA SER A 110 -6.90 4.14 5.67
C SER A 110 -7.18 4.22 7.17
N ASP A 111 -6.15 4.04 7.99
CA ASP A 111 -6.24 4.18 9.45
C ASP A 111 -6.68 5.61 9.83
N LEU A 112 -6.18 6.64 9.13
CA LEU A 112 -6.61 8.01 9.33
C LEU A 112 -8.09 8.21 8.97
N MET A 113 -8.57 7.62 7.87
CA MET A 113 -9.97 7.70 7.48
C MET A 113 -10.90 7.10 8.53
N GLU A 114 -10.56 5.94 9.09
CA GLU A 114 -11.34 5.33 10.17
C GLU A 114 -11.29 6.20 11.44
N LYS A 115 -10.13 6.76 11.80
CA LYS A 115 -10.03 7.73 12.91
C LYS A 115 -10.92 8.94 12.70
N THR A 116 -10.95 9.51 11.49
CA THR A 116 -11.79 10.66 11.14
C THR A 116 -13.28 10.33 11.21
N LYS A 117 -13.69 9.11 10.81
CA LYS A 117 -15.08 8.64 10.98
C LYS A 117 -15.46 8.55 12.45
N HIS A 118 -14.59 8.01 13.29
CA HIS A 118 -14.86 7.86 14.73
C HIS A 118 -14.83 9.18 15.49
N SER A 119 -13.95 10.12 15.12
CA SER A 119 -13.76 11.37 15.86
C SER A 119 -14.89 12.39 15.67
N LEU A 120 -15.60 12.35 14.53
CA LEU A 120 -16.60 13.37 14.21
C LEU A 120 -18.01 13.06 14.71
N GLY A 121 -18.29 11.80 15.08
CA GLY A 121 -19.55 11.39 15.72
C GLY A 121 -20.83 11.84 15.00
N PHE A 122 -21.99 11.60 15.60
CA PHE A 122 -23.31 12.01 15.04
C PHE A 122 -23.55 13.54 15.13
N ARG A 123 -22.64 14.31 15.75
CA ARG A 123 -22.80 15.74 16.08
C ARG A 123 -21.94 16.69 15.23
N GLY A 124 -21.03 16.19 14.40
CA GLY A 124 -20.28 17.03 13.45
C GLY A 124 -21.17 17.56 12.33
N SER A 125 -20.92 18.79 11.85
CA SER A 125 -21.58 19.25 10.62
C SER A 125 -21.14 18.37 9.46
N MET A 126 -22.09 17.81 8.72
CA MET A 126 -21.80 16.85 7.65
C MET A 126 -20.86 17.43 6.59
N GLY A 127 -20.96 18.74 6.33
CA GLY A 127 -20.04 19.45 5.45
C GLY A 127 -18.58 19.47 5.93
N LYS A 128 -18.33 19.60 7.23
CA LYS A 128 -16.97 19.52 7.80
C LYS A 128 -16.41 18.11 7.67
N PHE A 129 -17.22 17.09 7.96
CA PHE A 129 -16.83 15.69 7.78
C PHE A 129 -16.45 15.39 6.32
N VAL A 130 -17.32 15.74 5.38
CA VAL A 130 -17.08 15.51 3.94
C VAL A 130 -15.83 16.24 3.46
N SER A 131 -15.63 17.49 3.89
CA SER A 131 -14.44 18.26 3.51
C SER A 131 -13.15 17.62 4.04
N GLN A 132 -13.12 17.21 5.31
CA GLN A 132 -11.96 16.55 5.90
C GLN A 132 -11.67 15.18 5.27
N MET A 133 -12.71 14.39 4.99
CA MET A 133 -12.56 13.11 4.30
C MET A 133 -12.03 13.30 2.88
N ASN A 134 -12.50 14.33 2.16
CA ASN A 134 -12.01 14.67 0.84
C ASN A 134 -10.51 15.00 0.85
N VAL A 135 -10.01 15.70 1.88
CA VAL A 135 -8.57 15.95 2.04
C VAL A 135 -7.79 14.64 2.15
N VAL A 136 -8.26 13.67 2.95
CA VAL A 136 -7.56 12.37 3.10
C VAL A 136 -7.55 11.59 1.80
N VAL A 137 -8.71 11.50 1.14
CA VAL A 137 -8.84 10.82 -0.15
C VAL A 137 -7.92 11.47 -1.18
N LYS A 138 -7.94 12.80 -1.27
CA LYS A 138 -7.10 13.57 -2.20
C LYS A 138 -5.60 13.41 -1.90
N MET A 139 -5.21 13.25 -0.63
CA MET A 139 -3.81 13.02 -0.26
C MET A 139 -3.23 11.73 -0.85
N THR A 140 -4.07 10.77 -1.23
CA THR A 140 -3.65 9.59 -1.99
C THR A 140 -2.91 9.97 -3.28
N GLU A 141 -3.18 11.14 -3.87
CA GLU A 141 -2.49 11.63 -5.07
C GLU A 141 -0.98 11.85 -4.88
N VAL A 142 -0.51 11.99 -3.64
CA VAL A 142 0.93 12.07 -3.31
C VAL A 142 1.67 10.81 -3.77
N LEU A 143 0.99 9.67 -3.83
CA LEU A 143 1.57 8.37 -4.15
C LEU A 143 1.79 8.16 -5.65
N PHE A 144 1.27 9.06 -6.49
CA PHE A 144 1.31 8.94 -7.94
C PHE A 144 2.64 9.47 -8.48
N THR A 145 3.70 8.71 -8.26
CA THR A 145 5.03 8.98 -8.80
C THR A 145 5.33 8.05 -9.98
N LYS A 146 6.29 8.45 -10.82
CA LYS A 146 6.80 7.61 -11.92
C LYS A 146 7.44 6.30 -11.43
N ASN A 147 7.85 6.22 -10.17
CA ASN A 147 8.52 5.06 -9.59
C ASN A 147 7.53 4.02 -9.04
N PHE A 148 6.22 4.28 -9.12
CA PHE A 148 5.21 3.34 -8.67
C PHE A 148 4.87 2.34 -9.77
N THR A 149 5.28 1.08 -9.58
CA THR A 149 5.33 0.08 -10.67
C THR A 149 4.23 -0.97 -10.59
N TYR A 150 3.67 -1.19 -9.39
CA TYR A 150 2.69 -2.25 -9.15
C TYR A 150 1.38 -1.72 -8.57
N VAL A 151 0.29 -1.79 -9.34
CA VAL A 151 -1.04 -1.42 -8.87
C VAL A 151 -2.01 -2.60 -8.97
N SER A 152 -2.64 -2.94 -7.84
CA SER A 152 -3.82 -3.79 -7.81
C SER A 152 -4.95 -3.07 -7.09
N ILE A 153 -6.00 -2.73 -7.85
CA ILE A 153 -7.15 -1.97 -7.32
C ILE A 153 -7.93 -2.75 -6.26
N ASP A 154 -7.92 -4.07 -6.32
CA ASP A 154 -8.57 -4.93 -5.32
C ASP A 154 -7.99 -4.71 -3.91
N SER A 155 -6.69 -4.41 -3.81
CA SER A 155 -5.98 -4.12 -2.56
C SER A 155 -6.25 -2.71 -2.01
N ILE A 156 -6.82 -1.82 -2.82
CA ILE A 156 -7.02 -0.41 -2.48
C ILE A 156 -8.40 -0.22 -1.82
N PRO A 157 -8.49 0.53 -0.70
CA PRO A 157 -9.75 0.83 -0.03
C PRO A 157 -10.75 1.52 -0.97
N LYS A 158 -12.03 1.16 -0.88
CA LYS A 158 -13.10 1.61 -1.78
C LYS A 158 -13.13 3.13 -2.01
N MET A 159 -12.92 3.93 -0.97
CA MET A 159 -12.95 5.40 -1.05
C MET A 159 -11.74 6.01 -1.79
N MET A 160 -10.62 5.30 -1.88
CA MET A 160 -9.43 5.78 -2.59
C MET A 160 -9.42 5.35 -4.06
N ARG A 161 -10.17 4.30 -4.43
CA ARG A 161 -10.17 3.74 -5.80
C ARG A 161 -10.49 4.79 -6.86
N THR A 162 -11.41 5.71 -6.59
CA THR A 162 -11.77 6.80 -7.53
C THR A 162 -10.57 7.68 -7.89
N VAL A 163 -9.66 7.92 -6.93
CA VAL A 163 -8.43 8.69 -7.20
C VAL A 163 -7.51 7.89 -8.12
N PHE A 164 -7.37 6.58 -7.88
CA PHE A 164 -6.60 5.69 -8.75
C PHE A 164 -7.13 5.67 -10.17
N TYR A 165 -8.45 5.55 -10.37
CA TYR A 165 -9.00 5.54 -11.71
C TYR A 165 -8.83 6.87 -12.45
N SER A 166 -9.04 8.01 -11.76
CA SER A 166 -8.92 9.33 -12.38
C SER A 166 -7.48 9.77 -12.64
N LYS A 167 -6.51 9.30 -11.84
CA LYS A 167 -5.09 9.69 -11.91
C LYS A 167 -4.16 8.60 -12.42
N LEU A 168 -4.70 7.50 -12.93
CA LEU A 168 -3.91 6.37 -13.41
C LEU A 168 -2.88 6.75 -14.49
N HIS A 169 -3.25 7.69 -15.36
CA HIS A 169 -2.39 8.24 -16.42
C HIS A 169 -1.10 8.89 -15.90
N MET A 170 -1.03 9.26 -14.62
CA MET A 170 0.17 9.84 -14.02
C MET A 170 1.26 8.79 -13.72
N LEU A 171 0.92 7.50 -13.66
CA LEU A 171 1.83 6.42 -13.28
C LEU A 171 2.68 5.93 -14.45
N THR A 172 3.44 6.82 -15.10
CA THR A 172 4.13 6.51 -16.37
C THR A 172 5.13 5.35 -16.31
N GLY A 173 5.65 5.01 -15.12
CA GLY A 173 6.50 3.84 -14.89
C GLY A 173 5.76 2.58 -14.43
N LEU A 174 4.43 2.54 -14.52
CA LEU A 174 3.64 1.38 -14.12
C LEU A 174 3.93 0.19 -15.03
N VAL A 175 4.28 -0.95 -14.43
CA VAL A 175 4.60 -2.21 -15.12
C VAL A 175 3.44 -3.21 -15.00
N TYR A 176 2.79 -3.24 -13.84
CA TYR A 176 1.69 -4.14 -13.54
C TYR A 176 0.45 -3.37 -13.09
N LEU A 177 -0.67 -3.62 -13.77
CA LEU A 177 -1.96 -3.02 -13.47
C LEU A 177 -3.06 -4.08 -13.41
N ASN A 178 -3.63 -4.30 -12.24
CA ASN A 178 -4.86 -5.04 -12.06
C ASN A 178 -6.00 -4.08 -11.70
N LEU A 179 -6.94 -3.89 -12.63
CA LEU A 179 -8.11 -3.02 -12.45
C LEU A 179 -9.25 -3.67 -11.65
N GLY A 180 -9.16 -4.97 -11.35
CA GLY A 180 -10.19 -5.74 -10.64
C GLY A 180 -11.51 -5.76 -11.41
N SER A 181 -12.62 -5.85 -10.69
CA SER A 181 -13.96 -5.53 -11.22
C SER A 181 -14.14 -4.01 -11.23
N LEU A 182 -13.78 -3.38 -12.35
CA LEU A 182 -13.87 -1.94 -12.60
C LEU A 182 -15.18 -1.30 -12.15
N SER A 183 -16.29 -2.03 -12.32
CA SER A 183 -17.66 -1.58 -12.10
C SER A 183 -18.08 -1.41 -10.66
N GLY A 184 -17.20 -1.36 -9.64
CA GLY A 184 -17.48 -1.35 -8.18
C GLY A 184 -18.55 -0.35 -7.65
N GLY A 185 -19.78 -0.42 -8.17
CA GLY A 185 -20.87 0.56 -8.12
C GLY A 185 -20.96 1.58 -9.27
N TRP A 186 -20.01 1.65 -10.23
CA TRP A 186 -19.95 2.72 -11.24
C TRP A 186 -20.27 2.22 -12.66
N LYS A 187 -20.88 3.07 -13.49
CA LYS A 187 -21.13 2.74 -14.89
C LYS A 187 -19.80 2.65 -15.62
N THR A 188 -19.55 1.53 -16.28
CA THR A 188 -18.31 1.27 -17.05
C THR A 188 -17.97 2.40 -18.01
N ALA A 189 -18.99 3.04 -18.60
CA ALA A 189 -18.84 4.20 -19.50
C ALA A 189 -18.16 5.42 -18.85
N ASP A 190 -18.39 5.67 -17.55
CA ASP A 190 -17.83 6.86 -16.87
C ASP A 190 -16.33 6.71 -16.62
N MET A 191 -15.83 5.47 -16.59
CA MET A 191 -14.43 5.15 -16.28
C MET A 191 -13.61 4.79 -17.51
N GLU A 192 -14.28 4.39 -18.58
CA GLU A 192 -13.68 3.97 -19.85
C GLU A 192 -12.73 5.03 -20.41
N GLU A 193 -13.13 6.31 -20.42
CA GLU A 193 -12.28 7.39 -20.92
C GLU A 193 -11.00 7.56 -20.10
N SER A 194 -11.10 7.48 -18.77
CA SER A 194 -9.93 7.60 -17.86
C SER A 194 -8.95 6.45 -18.08
N ILE A 195 -9.46 5.23 -18.31
CA ILE A 195 -8.64 4.05 -18.58
C ILE A 195 -7.98 4.15 -19.95
N ILE A 196 -8.73 4.54 -20.99
CA ILE A 196 -8.19 4.75 -22.33
C ILE A 196 -7.07 5.79 -22.31
N MET A 197 -7.30 6.91 -21.60
CA MET A 197 -6.29 7.95 -21.43
C MET A 197 -5.05 7.40 -20.72
N ALA A 198 -5.23 6.59 -19.67
CA ALA A 198 -4.11 5.95 -18.99
C ALA A 198 -3.35 5.00 -19.90
N LEU A 199 -4.01 4.08 -20.60
CA LEU A 199 -3.36 3.12 -21.49
C LEU A 199 -2.54 3.78 -22.60
N LYS A 200 -2.93 4.97 -23.06
CA LYS A 200 -2.15 5.78 -24.01
C LYS A 200 -0.84 6.31 -23.43
N GLN A 201 -0.79 6.61 -22.13
CA GLN A 201 0.35 7.22 -21.42
C GLN A 201 1.25 6.20 -20.72
N LEU A 202 0.70 5.03 -20.38
CA LEU A 202 1.42 3.97 -19.67
C LEU A 202 2.31 3.16 -20.63
N HIS A 203 3.45 3.73 -21.01
CA HIS A 203 4.36 3.11 -21.97
C HIS A 203 5.13 1.91 -21.41
N CYS A 204 5.37 1.88 -20.10
CA CYS A 204 6.09 0.80 -19.41
C CYS A 204 5.20 -0.39 -19.01
N LEU A 205 3.89 -0.33 -19.32
CA LEU A 205 2.93 -1.34 -18.89
C LEU A 205 3.12 -2.65 -19.63
N GLU A 206 3.46 -3.70 -18.89
CA GLU A 206 3.64 -5.06 -19.38
C GLU A 206 2.42 -5.95 -19.08
N TYR A 207 1.84 -5.79 -17.89
CA TYR A 207 0.74 -6.61 -17.41
C TYR A 207 -0.51 -5.76 -17.16
N LEU A 208 -1.61 -6.13 -17.80
CA LEU A 208 -2.91 -5.51 -17.62
C LEU A 208 -3.95 -6.60 -17.37
N ILE A 209 -4.61 -6.53 -16.22
CA ILE A 209 -5.71 -7.41 -15.85
C ILE A 209 -6.98 -6.58 -15.75
N ILE A 210 -7.99 -6.96 -16.53
CA ILE A 210 -9.30 -6.31 -16.60
C ILE A 210 -10.37 -7.38 -16.47
N ASN A 211 -11.11 -7.38 -15.37
CA ASN A 211 -12.18 -8.35 -15.15
C ASN A 211 -13.54 -7.72 -15.49
N TYR A 212 -14.37 -8.43 -16.26
CA TYR A 212 -15.79 -8.15 -16.57
C TYR A 212 -16.13 -6.87 -17.36
N ASP A 213 -15.29 -5.85 -17.33
CA ASP A 213 -15.57 -4.50 -17.84
C ASP A 213 -14.69 -4.10 -19.03
N CYS A 214 -14.19 -5.10 -19.77
CA CYS A 214 -13.38 -4.89 -20.95
C CYS A 214 -14.26 -4.56 -22.16
N THR A 215 -14.37 -3.27 -22.49
CA THR A 215 -15.09 -2.79 -23.68
C THR A 215 -14.24 -2.87 -24.94
N ASP A 216 -14.88 -2.89 -26.11
CA ASP A 216 -14.18 -2.93 -27.39
C ASP A 216 -13.33 -1.66 -27.63
N ASN A 217 -13.65 -0.52 -27.02
CA ASN A 217 -12.81 0.69 -27.15
C ASN A 217 -11.51 0.57 -26.34
N ILE A 218 -11.53 -0.09 -25.18
CA ILE A 218 -10.33 -0.41 -24.41
C ILE A 218 -9.45 -1.38 -25.20
N LEU A 219 -10.05 -2.38 -25.85
CA LEU A 219 -9.32 -3.33 -26.72
C LEU A 219 -8.69 -2.64 -27.93
N ARG A 220 -9.40 -1.68 -28.56
CA ARG A 220 -8.89 -0.94 -29.72
C ARG A 220 -7.76 0.04 -29.40
N THR A 221 -7.70 0.53 -28.17
CA THR A 221 -6.64 1.46 -27.74
C THR A 221 -5.35 0.76 -27.30
N ASN A 222 -5.35 -0.58 -27.28
CA ASN A 222 -4.17 -1.39 -27.08
C ASN A 222 -3.18 -1.18 -28.25
N PRO A 223 -1.97 -0.66 -28.01
CA PRO A 223 -0.95 -0.58 -29.03
C PRO A 223 -0.53 -2.00 -29.43
N THR A 224 -0.88 -2.35 -30.67
CA THR A 224 -0.48 -3.55 -31.40
C THR A 224 0.97 -3.94 -31.09
N GLY A 225 1.18 -4.95 -30.25
CA GLY A 225 2.52 -5.47 -29.93
C GLY A 225 2.76 -5.83 -28.46
N ARG A 226 1.90 -5.45 -27.51
CA ARG A 226 2.06 -5.81 -26.09
C ARG A 226 1.29 -7.08 -25.73
N ARG A 227 1.96 -8.04 -25.09
CA ARG A 227 1.36 -9.28 -24.59
C ARG A 227 0.54 -9.00 -23.34
N PHE A 228 -0.68 -8.52 -23.52
CA PHE A 228 -1.63 -8.45 -22.42
C PHE A 228 -2.23 -9.82 -22.16
N ALA A 229 -2.11 -10.31 -20.92
CA ALA A 229 -2.92 -11.42 -20.44
C ALA A 229 -4.37 -10.92 -20.24
N MET A 230 -5.10 -10.80 -21.35
CA MET A 230 -6.53 -10.46 -21.32
C MET A 230 -7.33 -11.74 -21.09
N ASP A 231 -7.42 -12.16 -19.83
CA ASP A 231 -8.35 -13.24 -19.46
C ASP A 231 -9.78 -12.69 -19.47
N ARG A 232 -10.47 -12.90 -20.59
CA ARG A 232 -11.93 -12.80 -20.64
C ARG A 232 -12.50 -13.98 -19.85
N VAL A 233 -12.63 -13.83 -18.53
CA VAL A 233 -13.39 -14.80 -17.73
C VAL A 233 -14.86 -14.69 -18.15
N ARG A 234 -15.24 -15.45 -19.19
CA ARG A 234 -16.63 -15.70 -19.57
C ARG A 234 -17.27 -16.51 -18.45
N ASN A 235 -17.84 -15.82 -17.47
CA ASN A 235 -18.85 -16.45 -16.62
C ASN A 235 -20.07 -16.70 -17.50
N ARG A 236 -20.29 -17.97 -17.86
CA ARG A 236 -21.61 -18.46 -18.25
C ARG A 236 -22.47 -18.41 -16.99
N PHE A 237 -23.32 -17.40 -16.89
CA PHE A 237 -24.57 -17.48 -16.15
C PHE A 237 -25.67 -16.92 -17.05
#